data_AF-G5KEI4-F1
#
_entry.id   AF-G5KEI4-F1
#
_cell.length_a   1.000
_cell.length_b   1.000
_cell.length_c   1.000
_cell.angle_alpha   90.00
_cell.angle_beta   90.00
_cell.angle_gamma   90.00
#
_symmetry.space_group_name_H-M   'P 1'
#
loop_
_entity.id
_entity.type
_entity.pdbx_description
1 polymer ?
#
loop_
_entity_poly.entity_id
_entity_poly.type
_entity_poly.pdbx_seq_one_letter_code
_entity_poly.pdbx_strand_id
1 'polypeptide(L)'
;MTFFPEIDIQKTKSNAKRKLREYPRWRRIANDVDTQKVTATYSFEPRQPHGVPSKPVERLALNRVSAEQELDAIEQAVSMILEPERRRILYDKYLAPYKKADKVIYTELCMSESFYYDTLDIALLAFAELYREGSLIVEQGVFS
;
A
#
# COMPACT_ATOMS: atom_id res chain seq x y z
N MET A 1 35.66 1.17 -5.16
CA MET A 1 34.85 0.83 -3.98
C MET A 1 33.59 1.67 -4.04
N THR A 2 32.45 1.07 -4.34
CA THR A 2 31.13 1.73 -4.30
C THR A 2 30.59 1.61 -2.88
N PHE A 3 30.28 2.76 -2.28
CA PHE A 3 29.79 2.88 -0.89
C PHE A 3 28.31 2.43 -0.75
N PHE A 4 27.61 2.22 -1.87
CA PHE A 4 26.23 1.76 -1.93
C PHE A 4 26.11 0.52 -2.82
N PRO A 5 25.30 -0.48 -2.42
CA PRO A 5 24.99 -1.61 -3.28
C PRO A 5 24.26 -1.12 -4.54
N GLU A 6 24.58 -1.70 -5.70
CA GLU A 6 23.84 -1.42 -6.93
C GLU A 6 22.41 -1.97 -6.78
N ILE A 7 21.41 -1.18 -7.14
CA ILE A 7 20.00 -1.54 -7.00
C ILE A 7 19.47 -2.06 -8.33
N ASP A 8 18.73 -3.17 -8.30
CA ASP A 8 17.91 -3.61 -9.41
C ASP A 8 16.70 -2.69 -9.55
N ILE A 9 16.85 -1.65 -10.36
CA ILE A 9 15.85 -0.61 -10.60
C ILE A 9 14.53 -1.23 -11.09
N GLN A 10 14.59 -2.21 -12.01
CA GLN A 10 13.37 -2.77 -12.61
C GLN A 10 12.59 -3.62 -11.61
N LYS A 11 13.29 -4.45 -10.85
CA LYS A 11 12.66 -5.30 -9.84
C LYS A 11 12.14 -4.48 -8.66
N THR A 12 12.88 -3.45 -8.24
CA THR A 12 12.45 -2.50 -7.19
C THR A 12 11.18 -1.77 -7.61
N LYS A 13 11.12 -1.23 -8.84
CA LYS A 13 9.89 -0.61 -9.38
C LYS A 13 8.73 -1.60 -9.44
N SER A 14 8.98 -2.84 -9.82
CA SER A 14 7.94 -3.89 -9.86
C SER A 14 7.37 -4.18 -8.46
N ASN A 15 8.24 -4.30 -7.45
CA ASN A 15 7.85 -4.48 -6.05
C ASN A 15 7.01 -3.29 -5.54
N ALA A 16 7.45 -2.06 -5.81
CA ALA A 16 6.70 -0.84 -5.49
C ALA A 16 5.31 -0.83 -6.13
N LYS A 17 5.22 -1.10 -7.44
CA LYS A 17 3.93 -1.18 -8.15
C LYS A 17 3.03 -2.25 -7.55
N ARG A 18 3.57 -3.43 -7.20
CA ARG A 18 2.80 -4.51 -6.57
C ARG A 18 2.24 -4.07 -5.22
N LYS A 19 3.08 -3.47 -4.37
CA LYS A 19 2.67 -3.00 -3.03
C LYS A 19 1.58 -1.92 -3.12
N LEU A 20 1.78 -0.90 -3.96
CA LEU A 20 0.79 0.16 -4.16
C LEU A 20 -0.54 -0.36 -4.74
N ARG A 21 -0.53 -1.43 -5.55
CA ARG A 21 -1.75 -2.06 -6.06
C ARG A 21 -2.57 -2.77 -4.99
N GLU A 22 -1.96 -3.17 -3.88
CA GLU A 22 -2.66 -3.77 -2.73
C GLU A 22 -3.43 -2.73 -1.91
N TYR A 23 -3.12 -1.44 -2.05
CA TYR A 23 -3.70 -0.38 -1.22
C TYR A 23 -5.24 -0.36 -1.16
N PRO A 24 -6.01 -0.53 -2.27
CA PRO A 24 -7.46 -0.63 -2.18
C PRO A 24 -7.96 -1.87 -1.42
N ARG A 25 -7.20 -2.97 -1.44
CA ARG A 25 -7.52 -4.19 -0.67
C ARG A 25 -7.35 -3.92 0.82
N TRP A 26 -6.25 -3.28 1.23
CA TRP A 26 -6.03 -2.89 2.62
C TRP A 26 -7.11 -1.91 3.10
N ARG A 27 -7.50 -0.93 2.27
CA ARG A 27 -8.63 -0.04 2.60
C ARG A 27 -9.95 -0.77 2.79
N ARG A 28 -10.21 -1.83 2.02
CA ARG A 28 -11.41 -2.66 2.24
C ARG A 28 -11.36 -3.39 3.56
N ILE A 29 -10.21 -3.98 3.92
CA ILE A 29 -10.06 -4.73 5.18
C ILE A 29 -10.15 -3.79 6.39
N ALA A 30 -9.53 -2.60 6.33
CA ALA A 30 -9.60 -1.61 7.39
C ALA A 30 -11.02 -1.03 7.55
N ASN A 31 -11.74 -0.85 6.44
CA ASN A 31 -13.13 -0.37 6.44
C ASN A 31 -14.18 -1.50 6.48
N ASP A 32 -13.78 -2.76 6.70
CA ASP A 32 -14.71 -3.89 6.81
C ASP A 32 -15.42 -3.83 8.16
N VAL A 33 -16.43 -2.96 8.23
CA VAL A 33 -17.23 -2.71 9.44
C VAL A 33 -18.60 -3.41 9.34
N ASP A 34 -18.98 -3.94 8.18
CA ASP A 34 -20.33 -4.45 7.92
C ASP A 34 -20.35 -5.89 7.39
N THR A 35 -20.43 -6.86 8.31
CA THR A 35 -21.30 -8.06 8.20
C THR A 35 -21.33 -8.92 9.48
N GLN A 36 -20.97 -8.37 10.64
CA GLN A 36 -21.66 -8.78 11.87
C GLN A 36 -22.71 -7.74 12.24
N LYS A 37 -23.69 -7.56 11.34
CA LYS A 37 -25.05 -7.55 11.87
C LYS A 37 -25.14 -8.86 12.63
N VAL A 38 -25.13 -8.79 13.95
CA VAL A 38 -25.57 -9.86 14.82
C VAL A 38 -27.04 -10.09 14.46
N THR A 39 -27.32 -10.69 13.32
CA THR A 39 -28.47 -11.57 13.22
C THR A 39 -28.17 -12.57 14.30
N ALA A 40 -28.89 -12.47 15.41
CA ALA A 40 -28.90 -13.50 16.41
C ALA A 40 -29.41 -14.76 15.71
N THR A 41 -28.52 -15.48 15.01
CA THR A 41 -28.75 -16.87 14.68
C THR A 41 -28.81 -17.51 16.03
N TYR A 42 -30.02 -17.85 16.42
CA TYR A 42 -30.37 -18.54 17.64
C TYR A 42 -29.63 -19.89 17.61
N SER A 43 -28.35 -19.88 18.01
CA SER A 43 -27.58 -21.09 18.17
C SER A 43 -28.05 -21.74 19.47
N PHE A 44 -28.60 -22.94 19.36
CA PHE A 44 -28.94 -23.83 20.48
C PHE A 44 -27.70 -24.45 21.13
N GLU A 45 -26.50 -24.00 20.79
CA GLU A 45 -25.28 -24.44 21.46
C GLU A 45 -25.14 -23.74 22.82
N PRO A 46 -24.85 -24.47 23.91
CA PRO A 46 -24.62 -23.87 25.21
C PRO A 46 -23.47 -22.87 25.12
N ARG A 47 -23.76 -21.57 25.27
CA ARG A 47 -22.73 -20.54 25.33
C ARG A 47 -21.88 -20.81 26.57
N GLN A 48 -20.59 -21.03 26.36
CA GLN A 48 -19.61 -21.18 27.43
C GLN A 48 -19.73 -19.97 28.39
N PRO A 49 -19.89 -20.18 29.71
CA PRO A 49 -19.84 -19.09 30.64
C PRO A 49 -18.38 -18.62 30.75
N HIS A 50 -18.18 -17.31 30.78
CA HIS A 50 -16.90 -16.61 31.02
C HIS A 50 -16.10 -16.15 29.79
N GLY A 51 -16.31 -14.88 29.41
CA GLY A 51 -15.25 -13.88 29.26
C GLY A 51 -14.32 -13.89 28.05
N VAL A 52 -14.26 -14.95 27.24
CA VAL A 52 -13.31 -15.01 26.11
C VAL A 52 -13.99 -14.60 24.80
N PRO A 53 -13.49 -13.58 24.08
CA PRO A 53 -13.96 -13.24 22.75
C PRO A 53 -13.87 -14.46 21.83
N SER A 54 -14.82 -14.63 20.89
CA SER A 54 -14.76 -15.75 19.96
C SER A 54 -13.55 -15.61 19.03
N LYS A 55 -12.84 -16.72 18.76
CA LYS A 55 -11.67 -16.76 17.86
C LYS A 55 -11.89 -16.02 16.51
N PRO A 56 -13.09 -16.02 15.90
CA PRO A 56 -13.39 -15.24 14.70
C PRO A 56 -13.34 -13.71 14.92
N VAL A 57 -13.86 -13.20 16.04
CA VAL A 57 -13.87 -11.77 16.36
C VAL A 57 -12.45 -11.26 16.62
N GLU A 58 -11.65 -12.05 17.34
CA GLU A 58 -10.23 -11.76 17.57
C GLU A 58 -9.43 -11.69 16.26
N ARG A 59 -9.62 -12.68 15.36
CA ARG A 59 -8.98 -12.69 14.04
C ARG A 59 -9.39 -11.50 13.17
N LEU A 60 -10.66 -11.08 13.21
CA LEU A 60 -11.14 -9.93 12.48
C LEU A 60 -10.48 -8.63 12.97
N ALA A 61 -10.40 -8.46 14.30
CA ALA A 61 -9.74 -7.31 14.91
C ALA A 61 -8.23 -7.26 14.56
N LEU A 62 -7.52 -8.38 14.65
CA LEU A 62 -6.11 -8.48 14.27
C LEU A 62 -5.88 -8.13 12.79
N ASN A 63 -6.74 -8.62 11.89
CA ASN A 63 -6.67 -8.31 10.46
C ASN A 63 -6.88 -6.82 10.20
N ARG A 64 -7.82 -6.17 10.91
CA ARG A 64 -8.07 -4.74 10.80
C ARG A 64 -6.85 -3.92 11.22
N VAL A 65 -6.31 -4.18 12.41
CA VAL A 65 -5.13 -3.46 12.92
C VAL A 65 -3.95 -3.61 11.97
N SER A 66 -3.72 -4.83 11.45
CA SER A 66 -2.66 -5.04 10.45
C SER A 66 -2.90 -4.26 9.15
N ALA A 67 -4.16 -4.16 8.71
CA ALA A 67 -4.51 -3.40 7.52
C ALA A 67 -4.33 -1.89 7.71
N GLU A 68 -4.70 -1.35 8.88
CA GLU A 68 -4.47 0.05 9.24
C GLU A 68 -2.96 0.38 9.24
N GLN A 69 -2.14 -0.47 9.85
CA GLN A 69 -0.67 -0.32 9.82
C GLN A 69 -0.08 -0.36 8.41
N GLU A 70 -0.61 -1.21 7.53
CA GLU A 70 -0.19 -1.25 6.12
C GLU A 70 -0.62 0.02 5.36
N LEU A 71 -1.82 0.55 5.62
CA LEU A 71 -2.28 1.80 5.03
C LEU A 71 -1.42 2.97 5.48
N ASP A 72 -1.19 3.10 6.79
CA ASP A 72 -0.38 4.16 7.38
C ASP A 72 1.04 4.12 6.80
N ALA A 73 1.65 2.94 6.69
CA ALA A 73 2.98 2.80 6.10
C ALA A 73 3.02 3.25 4.62
N ILE A 74 2.01 2.92 3.82
CA ILE A 74 1.92 3.35 2.41
C ILE A 74 1.72 4.86 2.32
N GLU A 75 0.77 5.42 3.08
CA GLU A 75 0.45 6.85 3.05
C GLU A 75 1.61 7.70 3.57
N GLN A 76 2.24 7.27 4.66
CA GLN A 76 3.42 7.93 5.20
C GLN A 76 4.56 7.92 4.18
N ALA A 77 4.88 6.77 3.58
CA ALA A 77 5.92 6.69 2.56
C ALA A 77 5.66 7.60 1.36
N VAL A 78 4.40 7.69 0.89
CA VAL A 78 4.04 8.65 -0.17
C VAL A 78 4.15 10.09 0.34
N SER A 79 3.70 10.40 1.55
CA SER A 79 3.71 11.76 2.10
C SER A 79 5.12 12.35 2.26
N MET A 80 6.10 11.48 2.59
CA MET A 80 7.51 11.82 2.82
C MET A 80 8.30 12.08 1.53
N ILE A 81 7.75 11.75 0.34
CA ILE A 81 8.39 12.12 -0.92
C ILE A 81 8.42 13.64 -1.04
N LEU A 82 9.62 14.21 -1.15
CA LEU A 82 9.83 15.66 -1.16
C LEU A 82 9.08 16.37 -2.30
N GLU A 83 9.16 15.78 -3.50
CA GLU A 83 8.60 16.40 -4.70
C GLU A 83 7.07 16.27 -4.76
N PRO A 84 6.32 17.39 -4.81
CA PRO A 84 4.86 17.38 -4.77
C PRO A 84 4.25 16.69 -6.00
N GLU A 85 4.86 16.83 -7.17
CA GLU A 85 4.40 16.20 -8.41
C GLU A 85 4.46 14.67 -8.32
N ARG A 86 5.57 14.13 -7.79
CA ARG A 86 5.76 12.69 -7.60
C ARG A 86 4.72 12.11 -6.64
N ARG A 87 4.46 12.82 -5.53
CA ARG A 87 3.38 12.46 -4.60
C ARG A 87 2.02 12.45 -5.28
N ARG A 88 1.73 13.50 -6.05
CA ARG A 88 0.44 13.66 -6.71
C ARG A 88 0.19 12.54 -7.72
N ILE A 89 1.19 12.18 -8.50
CA ILE A 89 1.14 11.05 -9.45
C ILE A 89 0.82 9.74 -8.73
N LEU A 90 1.55 9.41 -7.65
CA LEU A 90 1.30 8.18 -6.89
C LEU A 90 -0.10 8.18 -6.26
N TYR A 91 -0.53 9.34 -5.72
CA TYR A 91 -1.84 9.48 -5.12
C TYR A 91 -2.95 9.24 -6.14
N ASP A 92 -2.98 9.99 -7.24
CA ASP A 92 -4.04 9.91 -8.25
C ASP A 92 -4.10 8.53 -8.94
N LYS A 93 -2.95 7.86 -9.08
CA LYS A 93 -2.85 6.54 -9.71
C LYS A 93 -3.22 5.38 -8.78
N TYR A 94 -2.83 5.44 -7.50
CA TYR A 94 -2.93 4.28 -6.60
C TYR A 94 -3.78 4.52 -5.36
N LEU A 95 -3.67 5.70 -4.72
CA LEU A 95 -4.28 5.99 -3.43
C LEU A 95 -5.65 6.68 -3.53
N ALA A 96 -5.98 7.31 -4.65
CA ALA A 96 -7.30 7.90 -4.85
C ALA A 96 -8.40 6.81 -4.72
N PRO A 97 -9.59 7.14 -4.17
CA PRO A 97 -10.71 6.20 -4.14
C PRO A 97 -11.10 5.70 -5.55
N TYR A 98 -11.02 6.59 -6.53
CA TYR A 98 -11.22 6.30 -7.95
C TYR A 98 -9.90 6.49 -8.68
N LYS A 99 -9.34 5.39 -9.20
CA LYS A 99 -8.06 5.42 -9.93
C LYS A 99 -8.24 6.15 -11.25
N LYS A 100 -7.42 7.17 -11.47
CA LYS A 100 -7.38 7.88 -12.75
C LYS A 100 -6.54 7.09 -13.75
N ALA A 101 -6.93 7.16 -15.03
CA ALA A 101 -6.09 6.65 -16.10
C ALA A 101 -4.87 7.56 -16.29
N ASP A 102 -3.74 6.99 -16.71
CA ASP A 102 -2.47 7.73 -16.89
C ASP A 102 -2.65 8.99 -17.75
N LYS A 103 -3.43 8.86 -18.85
CA LYS A 103 -3.79 9.97 -19.72
C LYS A 103 -4.49 11.13 -19.02
N VAL A 104 -5.38 10.82 -18.10
CA VAL A 104 -6.07 11.86 -17.33
C VAL A 104 -5.09 12.56 -16.40
N ILE A 105 -4.22 11.79 -15.73
CA ILE A 105 -3.26 12.33 -14.76
C ILE A 105 -2.28 13.29 -15.43
N TYR A 106 -1.56 12.88 -16.48
CA TYR A 106 -0.59 13.76 -17.10
C TYR A 106 -1.23 14.96 -17.82
N THR A 107 -2.47 14.81 -18.31
CA THR A 107 -3.21 15.93 -18.90
C THR A 107 -3.59 16.96 -17.83
N GLU A 108 -4.08 16.53 -16.67
CA GLU A 108 -4.41 17.41 -15.55
C GLU A 108 -3.18 18.10 -14.94
N LEU A 109 -2.03 17.41 -14.95
CA LEU A 109 -0.75 17.96 -14.48
C LEU A 109 -0.02 18.80 -15.53
N CYS A 110 -0.60 18.99 -16.72
CA CYS A 110 0.04 19.69 -17.84
C CYS A 110 1.42 19.12 -18.21
N MET A 111 1.60 17.80 -18.08
CA MET A 111 2.84 17.09 -18.37
C MET A 111 2.79 16.42 -19.75
N SER A 112 3.95 16.34 -20.40
CA SER A 112 4.10 15.46 -21.56
C SER A 112 4.08 13.99 -21.10
N GLU A 113 3.68 13.09 -22.01
CA GLU A 113 3.59 11.66 -21.71
C GLU A 113 4.94 11.07 -21.28
N SER A 114 6.03 11.39 -22.00
CA SER A 114 7.37 10.91 -21.65
C SER A 114 7.82 11.41 -20.28
N PHE A 115 7.63 12.70 -20.00
CA PHE A 115 8.01 13.30 -18.71
C PHE A 115 7.21 12.69 -17.55
N TYR A 116 5.94 12.37 -17.78
CA TYR A 116 5.11 11.68 -16.79
C TYR A 116 5.67 10.30 -16.43
N TYR A 117 6.06 9.48 -17.41
CA TYR A 117 6.58 8.14 -17.13
C TYR A 117 7.96 8.18 -16.45
N ASP A 118 8.83 9.12 -16.84
CA ASP A 118 10.11 9.33 -16.15
C ASP A 118 9.88 9.75 -14.68
N THR A 119 8.97 10.69 -14.46
CA THR A 119 8.61 11.17 -13.11
C THR A 119 7.96 10.06 -12.28
N LEU A 120 7.10 9.24 -12.87
CA LEU A 120 6.48 8.10 -12.23
C LEU A 120 7.53 7.05 -11.82
N ASP A 121 8.49 6.76 -12.68
CA ASP A 121 9.55 5.80 -12.38
C ASP A 121 10.41 6.27 -11.21
N ILE A 122 10.76 7.56 -11.16
CA ILE A 122 11.48 8.14 -10.02
C ILE A 122 10.61 8.13 -8.76
N ALA A 123 9.31 8.42 -8.87
CA ALA A 123 8.38 8.39 -7.75
C ALA A 123 8.27 6.98 -7.15
N LEU A 124 8.28 5.94 -7.97
CA LEU A 124 8.24 4.54 -7.53
C LEU A 124 9.52 4.13 -6.80
N LEU A 125 10.68 4.61 -7.23
CA LEU A 125 11.95 4.37 -6.53
C LEU A 125 11.98 5.06 -5.18
N ALA A 126 11.59 6.34 -5.13
CA ALA A 126 11.49 7.09 -3.87
C ALA A 126 10.51 6.44 -2.89
N PHE A 127 9.36 5.96 -3.38
CA PHE A 127 8.42 5.19 -2.56
C PHE A 127 9.05 3.90 -2.03
N ALA A 128 9.78 3.16 -2.87
CA ALA A 128 10.42 1.92 -2.46
C ALA A 128 11.46 2.11 -1.35
N GLU A 129 12.20 3.22 -1.40
CA GLU A 129 13.16 3.64 -0.38
C GLU A 129 12.48 4.04 0.93
N LEU A 130 11.40 4.82 0.87
CA LEU A 130 10.72 5.33 2.07
C LEU A 130 9.81 4.29 2.73
N TYR A 131 9.27 3.34 1.97
CA TYR A 131 8.38 2.33 2.50
C TYR A 131 9.16 1.33 3.38
N ARG A 132 8.87 1.35 4.69
CA ARG A 132 9.43 0.46 5.71
C ARG A 132 10.95 0.33 5.57
N GLU A 133 11.63 1.47 5.57
CA GLU A 133 13.11 1.55 5.57
C GLU A 133 13.73 0.82 4.36
N GLY A 134 13.12 0.94 3.19
CA GLY A 134 13.68 0.37 1.96
C GLY A 134 13.35 -1.09 1.74
N SER A 135 12.34 -1.66 2.43
CA SER A 135 12.03 -3.11 2.35
C SER A 135 11.68 -3.62 0.95
N LEU A 136 11.46 -2.72 -0.02
CA LEU A 136 11.10 -3.05 -1.41
C LEU A 136 12.30 -2.98 -2.36
N ILE A 137 13.44 -2.43 -1.90
CA ILE A 137 14.69 -2.34 -2.65
C ILE A 137 15.24 -3.76 -2.86
N VAL A 138 15.71 -4.01 -4.08
CA VAL A 138 16.43 -5.24 -4.40
C VAL A 138 17.83 -4.88 -4.85
N GLU A 139 18.82 -5.43 -4.18
CA GLU A 139 20.22 -5.28 -4.57
C GLU A 139 20.52 -6.16 -5.80
N GLN A 140 21.21 -5.60 -6.79
CA GLN A 140 21.85 -6.36 -7.84
C GLN A 140 22.96 -7.18 -7.19
N GLY A 141 22.69 -8.47 -6.98
CA GLY A 141 23.62 -9.34 -6.27
C GLY A 141 25.02 -9.29 -6.87
N VAL A 142 25.99 -8.91 -6.05
CA VAL A 142 27.33 -9.50 -6.14
C VAL A 142 27.17 -10.91 -5.59
N PHE A 143 27.18 -11.91 -6.48
CA PHE A 143 27.25 -13.31 -6.08
C PHE A 143 28.36 -13.49 -5.03
N SER A 144 28.03 -14.09 -3.89
CA SER A 144 29.00 -14.66 -2.93
C SER A 144 28.86 -16.17 -2.96
#